data_AF-A0A4R9BIH7-F1
#
_entry.id   AF-A0A4R9BIH7-F1
#
_cell.length_a   1.000
_cell.length_b   1.000
_cell.length_c   1.000
_cell.angle_alpha   90.00
_cell.angle_beta   90.00
_cell.angle_gamma   90.00
#
_symmetry.space_group_name_H-M   'P 1'
#
loop_
_entity.id
_entity.type
_entity.pdbx_description
1 polymer ?
#
loop_
_entity_poly.entity_id
_entity_poly.type
_entity_poly.pdbx_seq_one_letter_code
_entity_poly.pdbx_strand_id
1 'polypeptide(L)' 'MLLDVLNTAGIEAARGLTGVETITRSTDTDDFLFLINHTDADQTWPATGTELLTGGTVTGTVLVPAGLTRVVHTIR' A
#
# COMPACT_ATOMS: atom_id res chain seq x y z
N MET A 1 18.27 11.16 14.05
CA MET A 1 17.36 10.00 14.13
C MET A 1 16.99 9.58 12.70
N LEU A 2 16.39 8.39 12.46
CA LEU A 2 16.07 7.91 11.09
C LEU A 2 15.27 8.93 10.26
N LEU A 3 14.25 9.55 10.87
CA LEU A 3 13.41 10.54 10.19
C LEU A 3 14.19 11.77 9.70
N ASP A 4 15.18 12.23 10.47
CA ASP A 4 16.03 13.35 10.08
C ASP A 4 16.85 12.99 8.84
N VAL A 5 17.39 11.76 8.79
CA VAL A 5 18.19 11.26 7.67
C VAL A 5 17.35 11.16 6.39
N LEU A 6 16.13 10.61 6.49
CA LEU A 6 15.21 10.53 5.35
C LEU A 6 14.86 11.93 4.82
N ASN A 7 14.51 12.85 5.71
CA ASN A 7 14.16 14.22 5.33
C ASN A 7 15.33 14.97 4.67
N THR A 8 16.54 14.89 5.25
CA THR A 8 17.74 15.50 4.65
C THR A 8 18.06 14.91 3.27
N ALA A 9 17.75 13.63 3.05
CA ALA A 9 17.93 12.98 1.75
C ALA A 9 16.81 13.29 0.73
N GLY A 10 15.78 14.07 1.11
CA GLY A 10 14.62 14.33 0.25
C GLY A 10 13.71 13.12 0.07
N ILE A 11 13.81 12.13 0.95
CA ILE A 11 12.98 10.91 0.92
C ILE A 11 11.79 11.13 1.84
N GLU A 12 10.58 11.07 1.26
CA GLU A 12 9.36 11.07 2.06
C GLU A 12 9.24 9.74 2.82
N ALA A 13 9.14 9.81 4.14
CA ALA A 13 8.92 8.63 4.95
C ALA A 13 7.53 8.05 4.65
N ALA A 14 7.48 6.78 4.25
CA ALA A 14 6.23 6.10 3.98
C ALA A 14 5.31 6.18 5.21
N ARG A 15 4.10 6.69 5.02
CA ARG A 15 3.08 6.73 6.06
C ARG A 15 2.35 5.39 6.09
N GLY A 16 2.83 4.51 6.97
CA GLY A 16 2.22 3.22 7.30
C GLY A 16 1.10 3.36 8.34
N LEU A 17 0.08 2.50 8.27
CA LEU A 17 -0.67 2.09 9.45
C LEU A 17 0.18 1.04 10.17
N THR A 18 0.31 1.15 11.49
CA THR A 18 1.08 0.17 12.28
C THR A 18 0.58 -1.25 11.99
N GLY A 19 1.50 -2.13 11.59
CA GLY A 19 1.19 -3.53 11.28
C GLY A 19 0.72 -3.80 9.85
N VAL A 20 0.55 -2.77 9.01
CA VAL A 20 0.35 -2.94 7.56
C VAL A 20 1.62 -2.54 6.83
N GLU A 21 2.28 -3.51 6.23
CA GLU A 21 3.44 -3.29 5.38
C GLU A 21 3.01 -2.88 3.98
N THR A 22 3.70 -1.89 3.42
CA THR A 22 3.42 -1.32 2.10
C THR A 22 4.64 -1.43 1.21
N ILE A 23 4.46 -1.98 0.02
CA ILE A 23 5.51 -2.04 -1.02
C ILE A 23 4.90 -1.59 -2.33
N THR A 24 5.55 -0.66 -3.03
CA THR A 24 5.20 -0.32 -4.41
C THR A 24 6.25 -0.88 -5.35
N ARG A 25 5.81 -1.66 -6.34
CA ARG A 25 6.63 -2.03 -7.49
C ARG A 25 6.14 -1.26 -8.70
N SER A 26 7.09 -0.77 -9.49
CA SER A 26 6.85 0.24 -10.51
C SER A 26 7.43 -0.22 -11.84
N THR A 27 6.67 -0.04 -12.93
CA THR A 27 7.16 -0.09 -14.32
C THR A 27 7.24 1.34 -14.88
N ASP A 28 7.41 1.52 -16.18
CA ASP A 28 7.34 2.85 -16.81
C ASP A 28 5.93 3.46 -16.73
N THR A 29 4.89 2.61 -16.82
CA THR A 29 3.49 3.03 -16.95
C THR A 29 2.61 2.65 -15.77
N ASP A 30 3.04 1.71 -14.94
CA ASP A 30 2.19 1.07 -13.95
C ASP A 30 2.84 1.05 -12.57
N ASP A 31 1.97 1.08 -11.55
CA ASP A 31 2.32 0.85 -10.16
C ASP A 31 1.49 -0.29 -9.57
N PHE A 32 2.14 -1.11 -8.74
CA PHE A 32 1.56 -2.24 -8.04
C PHE A 32 1.82 -2.05 -6.54
N LEU A 33 0.80 -1.65 -5.82
CA LEU A 33 0.81 -1.46 -4.36
C LEU A 33 0.44 -2.77 -3.67
N PHE A 34 1.39 -3.37 -2.97
CA PHE A 34 1.20 -4.51 -2.09
C PHE A 34 0.90 -4.02 -0.69
N LEU A 35 -0.18 -4.55 -0.11
CA LEU A 35 -0.60 -4.29 1.26
C LEU A 35 -0.64 -5.60 2.02
N ILE A 36 0.27 -5.79 2.97
CA ILE A 36 0.39 -7.01 3.77
C ILE A 36 -0.02 -6.66 5.20
N ASN A 37 -1.19 -7.14 5.63
CA ASN A 37 -1.70 -6.90 6.97
C ASN A 37 -1.19 -7.98 7.92
N HIS A 38 -0.20 -7.62 8.73
CA HIS A 38 0.38 -8.50 9.76
C HIS A 38 -0.42 -8.51 11.07
N THR A 39 -1.52 -7.75 11.14
CA THR A 39 -2.39 -7.70 12.32
C THR A 39 -3.45 -8.79 12.29
N ASP A 40 -4.09 -9.02 13.44
CA ASP A 40 -5.22 -9.92 13.64
C ASP A 40 -6.58 -9.26 13.42
N ALA A 41 -6.60 -8.01 12.92
CA ALA A 41 -7.79 -7.24 12.64
C ALA A 41 -7.82 -6.77 11.18
N ASP A 42 -9.02 -6.60 10.63
CA ASP A 42 -9.20 -6.01 9.31
C ASP A 42 -8.70 -4.56 9.30
N GLN A 43 -8.00 -4.18 8.24
CA GLN A 43 -7.46 -2.83 8.06
C GLN A 43 -8.01 -2.21 6.77
N THR A 44 -8.25 -0.90 6.81
CA THR A 44 -8.66 -0.13 5.62
C THR A 44 -7.49 0.73 5.17
N TRP A 45 -7.16 0.64 3.88
CA TRP A 45 -6.03 1.35 3.30
C TRP A 45 -6.45 2.29 2.16
N PRO A 46 -5.96 3.54 2.10
CA PRO A 46 -6.20 4.44 0.96
C PRO A 46 -5.57 3.90 -0.33
N ALA A 47 -6.40 3.62 -1.33
CA ALA A 47 -5.95 3.18 -2.65
C ALA A 47 -7.05 3.41 -3.69
N THR A 48 -6.66 3.58 -4.94
CA THR A 48 -7.57 3.61 -6.10
C THR A 48 -6.94 2.74 -7.18
N GLY A 49 -7.73 2.04 -7.98
CA GLY A 49 -7.21 1.18 -9.05
C GLY A 49 -7.94 -0.15 -9.14
N THR A 50 -7.27 -1.17 -9.66
CA THR A 50 -7.81 -2.54 -9.72
C THR A 50 -7.17 -3.40 -8.64
N GLU A 51 -7.98 -4.02 -7.78
CA GLU A 51 -7.51 -5.02 -6.82
C GLU A 51 -7.34 -6.35 -7.54
N LEU A 52 -6.12 -6.86 -7.61
CA LEU A 52 -5.76 -7.94 -8.52
C LEU A 52 -6.14 -9.34 -8.02
N LEU A 53 -6.37 -9.54 -6.71
CA LEU A 53 -6.73 -10.86 -6.17
C LEU A 53 -8.22 -11.17 -6.34
N THR A 54 -9.05 -10.12 -6.42
CA THR A 54 -10.50 -10.19 -6.56
C THR A 54 -10.98 -9.70 -7.92
N GLY A 55 -10.16 -8.95 -8.65
CA GLY A 55 -10.51 -8.27 -9.90
C GLY A 55 -11.38 -7.03 -9.72
N GLY A 56 -11.67 -6.61 -8.48
CA GLY A 56 -12.57 -5.51 -8.18
C GLY A 56 -11.94 -4.13 -8.40
N THR A 57 -12.75 -3.17 -8.84
CA THR A 57 -12.33 -1.75 -8.85
C THR A 57 -12.38 -1.17 -7.44
N VAL A 58 -11.28 -0.51 -7.05
CA VAL A 58 -11.15 0.21 -5.79
C VAL A 58 -11.27 1.71 -6.05
N THR A 59 -12.18 2.38 -5.35
CA THR A 59 -12.36 3.83 -5.41
C THR A 59 -12.17 4.43 -4.02
N GLY A 60 -10.95 4.86 -3.70
CA GLY A 60 -10.59 5.54 -2.46
C GLY A 60 -9.99 4.65 -1.37
N THR A 61 -10.58 3.49 -1.08
CA THR A 61 -10.06 2.58 -0.04
C THR A 61 -10.25 1.11 -0.36
N VAL A 62 -9.29 0.28 0.03
CA VAL A 62 -9.36 -1.19 -0.01
C VAL A 62 -9.34 -1.77 1.39
N LEU A 63 -10.19 -2.78 1.64
CA LEU A 63 -10.14 -3.60 2.85
C LEU A 63 -9.03 -4.66 2.70
N VAL A 64 -8.10 -4.69 3.64
CA VAL A 64 -7.06 -5.70 3.78
C VAL A 64 -7.40 -6.55 5.01
N PRO A 65 -7.96 -7.76 4.83
CA PRO A 65 -8.40 -8.57 5.96
C PRO A 65 -7.25 -8.94 6.89
N ALA A 66 -7.58 -9.27 8.14
CA ALA A 66 -6.64 -9.77 9.15
C ALA A 66 -5.72 -10.88 8.58
N GLY A 67 -4.41 -10.72 8.73
CA GLY A 67 -3.40 -11.69 8.28
C GLY A 67 -3.30 -11.88 6.76
N LEU A 68 -4.04 -11.13 5.94
CA LEU A 68 -4.11 -11.30 4.50
C LEU A 68 -3.44 -10.15 3.73
N THR A 69 -3.43 -10.29 2.40
CA THR A 69 -2.82 -9.35 1.46
C THR A 69 -3.83 -8.83 0.45
N ARG A 70 -3.57 -7.61 -0.05
CA ARG A 70 -4.20 -7.04 -1.25
C ARG A 70 -3.13 -6.50 -2.18
N VAL A 71 -3.42 -6.50 -3.48
CA VAL A 71 -2.55 -5.88 -4.49
C VAL A 71 -3.39 -4.94 -5.34
N VAL A 72 -3.09 -3.64 -5.30
CA VAL A 72 -3.78 -2.63 -6.11
C VAL A 72 -2.89 -2.19 -7.25
N HIS A 73 -3.37 -2.34 -8.48
CA HIS A 73 -2.73 -1.87 -9.70
C HIS A 73 -3.32 -0.52 -10.13
N THR A 74 -2.44 0.41 -10.48
CA THR A 74 -2.77 1.71 -11.10
C THR A 74 -1.92 1.96 -12.32
N ILE A 75 -2.50 2.61 -13.30
CA ILE A 75 -1.79 3.24 -14.42
C ILE A 75 -1.44 4.68 -13.99
N ARG A 76 -0.21 5.12 -14.26
CA ARG A 76 0.25 6.49 -13.96
C ARG A 76 -0.27 7.53 -14.94
#